data_AF-A0AAW2V6B8-F1
#
_entry.id   AF-A0AAW2V6B8-F1
#
_cell.length_a   1.000
_cell.length_b   1.000
_cell.length_c   1.000
_cell.angle_alpha   90.00
_cell.angle_beta   90.00
_cell.angle_gamma   90.00
#
_symmetry.space_group_name_H-M   'P 1'
#
loop_
_entity.id
_entity.type
_entity.pdbx_description
1 polymer ?
#
loop_
_entity_poly.entity_id
_entity_poly.type
_entity_poly.pdbx_seq_one_letter_code
_entity_poly.pdbx_strand_id
1 'polypeptide(L)'
;MAIIHVLGSSLFFYVFLLIFPIITSSVSESEALLKLKGSFTNATALDSWRPGTEPCAKVKPWVGVICDKTVVSALRLGHLGLSGTIDIDALASLSGLRSIGFMSNAFSGPIPEFHRMGALKALFLSKNQFSGEIPSDYFTKLLGLKKVWLAGNRFSGPIPSSLGKLSHLMELHLEDNQFSGPIPSLVQQSLISLDLSNNNLEGQIPSGMAKFPSNAFKGNPGLCGGSLGKPCNTSAQSLSITAETNGPRRTIFIWVLVASAVVFLLMTAGIFVLKQRQDRFDLVIEDSPSIHASSIRKKDFDTGRDGLSSSHRIESSRKGSSRFARGLGI
;
A
#
# COMPACT_ATOMS: atom_id res chain seq x y z
N MET A 1 -30.43 -13.27 59.18
CA MET A 1 -29.27 -12.40 59.52
C MET A 1 -28.06 -12.75 58.65
N ALA A 2 -28.17 -12.70 57.31
CA ALA A 2 -27.07 -13.08 56.41
C ALA A 2 -27.14 -12.39 55.03
N ILE A 3 -27.75 -11.20 54.95
CA ILE A 3 -27.86 -10.43 53.68
C ILE A 3 -27.27 -9.02 53.80
N ILE A 4 -26.86 -8.59 55.01
CA ILE A 4 -26.40 -7.21 55.24
C ILE A 4 -24.86 -7.05 55.11
N HIS A 5 -24.08 -8.14 55.04
CA HIS A 5 -22.61 -8.05 55.00
C HIS A 5 -21.95 -8.04 53.61
N VAL A 6 -22.70 -8.21 52.51
CA VAL A 6 -22.11 -8.28 51.15
C VAL A 6 -22.27 -6.98 50.35
N LEU A 7 -23.14 -6.06 50.77
CA LEU A 7 -23.36 -4.79 50.07
C LEU A 7 -22.39 -3.68 50.50
N GLY A 8 -21.71 -3.82 51.65
CA GLY A 8 -20.72 -2.85 52.12
C GLY A 8 -19.34 -2.96 51.43
N SER A 9 -18.98 -4.13 50.89
CA SER A 9 -17.67 -4.37 50.28
C SER A 9 -17.61 -3.98 48.80
N SER A 10 -18.73 -4.07 48.05
CA SER A 10 -18.77 -3.59 46.66
C SER A 10 -18.78 -2.08 46.57
N LEU A 11 -19.49 -1.37 47.45
CA LEU A 11 -19.53 0.10 47.41
C LEU A 11 -18.15 0.71 47.73
N PHE A 12 -17.37 0.07 48.60
CA PHE A 12 -16.01 0.52 48.92
C PHE A 12 -15.04 0.39 47.75
N PHE A 13 -15.16 -0.66 46.92
CA PHE A 13 -14.38 -0.81 45.68
C PHE A 13 -14.78 0.20 44.60
N TYR A 14 -16.07 0.50 44.45
CA TYR A 14 -16.55 1.52 43.51
C TYR A 14 -16.16 2.94 43.93
N VAL A 15 -16.15 3.23 45.23
CA VAL A 15 -15.67 4.52 45.76
C VAL A 15 -14.15 4.64 45.61
N PHE A 16 -13.38 3.55 45.72
CA PHE A 16 -11.92 3.57 45.47
C PHE A 16 -11.58 3.86 44.00
N LEU A 17 -12.37 3.37 43.04
CA LEU A 17 -12.19 3.64 41.60
C LEU A 17 -12.61 5.05 41.17
N LEU A 18 -13.38 5.77 41.99
CA LEU A 18 -13.79 7.15 41.73
C LEU A 18 -12.90 8.20 42.44
N ILE A 19 -11.98 7.78 43.31
CA ILE A 19 -11.07 8.67 44.06
C ILE A 19 -9.63 8.60 43.53
N PHE A 20 -9.27 7.62 42.70
CA PHE A 20 -8.08 7.80 41.86
C PHE A 20 -8.45 8.73 40.72
N PRO A 21 -7.97 10.00 40.71
CA PRO A 21 -7.93 10.70 39.44
C PRO A 21 -7.23 9.76 38.47
N ILE A 22 -7.86 9.50 37.31
CA ILE A 22 -7.11 8.97 36.18
C ILE A 22 -6.04 10.05 35.96
N ILE A 23 -4.85 9.84 36.51
CA ILE A 23 -3.68 10.65 36.20
C ILE A 23 -3.39 10.26 34.76
N THR A 24 -4.06 10.91 33.82
CA THR A 24 -3.58 11.00 32.46
C THR A 24 -2.27 11.75 32.58
N SER A 25 -1.16 11.03 32.71
CA SER A 25 0.17 11.65 32.67
C SER A 25 0.29 12.26 31.29
N SER A 26 0.16 13.58 31.19
CA SER A 26 0.50 14.29 29.96
C SER A 26 1.97 13.96 29.66
N VAL A 27 2.22 13.21 28.59
CA VAL A 27 3.57 12.88 28.14
C VAL A 27 4.32 14.21 27.98
N SER A 28 5.48 14.33 28.63
CA SER A 28 6.27 15.54 28.54
C SER A 28 6.84 15.71 27.13
N GLU A 29 7.09 16.94 26.68
CA GLU A 29 7.67 17.19 25.35
C GLU A 29 9.06 16.54 25.21
N SER A 30 9.83 16.47 26.31
CA SER A 30 11.13 15.79 26.34
C SER A 30 10.99 14.28 26.15
N GLU A 31 10.04 13.63 26.81
CA GLU A 31 9.74 12.21 26.65
C GLU A 31 9.26 11.88 25.24
N ALA A 32 8.36 12.70 24.68
CA ALA A 32 7.90 12.58 23.31
C ALA A 32 9.05 12.66 22.30
N LEU A 33 9.93 13.64 22.44
CA LEU A 33 11.09 13.79 21.56
C LEU A 33 12.12 12.67 21.75
N LEU A 34 12.30 12.15 22.97
CA LEU A 34 13.16 10.97 23.19
C LEU A 34 12.56 9.71 22.55
N LYS A 35 11.24 9.54 22.59
CA LYS A 35 10.53 8.47 21.87
C LYS A 35 10.75 8.59 20.35
N LEU A 36 10.60 9.80 19.80
CA LEU A 36 10.90 10.07 18.40
C LEU A 36 12.36 9.71 18.07
N LYS A 37 13.33 10.16 18.87
CA LYS A 37 14.74 9.83 18.69
C LYS A 37 14.98 8.31 18.70
N GLY A 38 14.28 7.57 19.55
CA GLY A 38 14.34 6.12 19.61
C GLY A 38 13.77 5.40 18.38
N SER A 39 12.91 6.05 17.58
CA SER A 39 12.38 5.49 16.33
C SER A 39 13.36 5.58 15.15
N PHE A 40 14.39 6.44 15.27
CA PHE A 40 15.40 6.59 14.23
C PHE A 40 16.44 5.48 14.30
N THR A 41 16.82 4.95 13.14
CA THR A 41 17.93 4.00 13.01
C THR A 41 19.28 4.71 13.13
N ASN A 42 19.41 5.91 12.58
CA ASN A 42 20.55 6.79 12.81
C ASN A 42 20.07 8.10 13.44
N ALA A 43 20.51 8.35 14.68
CA ALA A 43 20.23 9.57 15.43
C ALA A 43 21.47 10.14 16.13
N THR A 44 22.66 9.78 15.65
CA THR A 44 23.95 10.19 16.24
C THR A 44 24.09 11.71 16.32
N ALA A 45 23.55 12.44 15.34
CA ALA A 45 23.54 13.89 15.35
C ALA A 45 22.67 14.52 16.47
N LEU A 46 21.86 13.74 17.20
CA LEU A 46 20.93 14.21 18.23
C LEU A 46 21.46 14.00 19.66
N ASP A 47 22.77 14.05 19.87
CA ASP A 47 23.43 13.77 21.17
C ASP A 47 23.03 14.71 22.31
N SER A 48 22.51 15.90 21.99
CA SER A 48 22.00 16.84 23.00
C SER A 48 20.64 16.40 23.58
N TRP A 49 19.90 15.53 22.89
CA TRP A 49 18.60 15.03 23.33
C TRP A 49 18.82 13.95 24.39
N ARG A 50 18.72 14.34 25.68
CA ARG A 50 19.08 13.51 26.82
C ARG A 50 17.96 13.46 27.87
N PRO A 51 17.72 12.30 28.50
CA PRO A 51 16.82 12.20 29.65
C PRO A 51 17.21 13.20 30.76
N GLY A 52 16.21 13.79 31.41
CA GLY A 52 16.42 14.75 32.51
C GLY A 52 16.87 16.15 32.06
N THR A 53 16.88 16.44 30.75
CA THR A 53 17.14 17.79 30.22
C THR A 53 15.93 18.29 29.44
N GLU A 54 15.79 19.62 29.37
CA GLU A 54 14.64 20.25 28.72
C GLU A 54 14.94 20.64 27.26
N PRO A 55 14.05 20.32 26.29
CA PRO A 55 14.25 20.67 24.89
C PRO A 55 14.42 22.17 24.66
N CYS A 56 13.66 22.98 25.40
CA CYS A 56 13.63 24.43 25.33
C CYS A 56 14.57 25.12 26.34
N ALA A 57 15.57 24.41 26.87
CA ALA A 57 16.50 24.98 27.84
C ALA A 57 17.22 26.22 27.27
N LYS A 58 17.28 27.31 28.06
CA LYS A 58 17.98 28.54 27.68
C LYS A 58 19.49 28.34 27.51
N VAL A 59 20.05 27.44 28.32
CA VAL A 59 21.47 27.08 28.31
C VAL A 59 21.57 25.67 27.74
N LYS A 60 22.07 25.56 26.51
CA LYS A 60 22.18 24.32 25.71
C LYS A 60 20.81 23.72 25.32
N PRO A 61 20.04 24.39 24.45
CA PRO A 61 18.81 23.81 23.90
C PRO A 61 19.11 22.55 23.09
N TRP A 62 18.10 21.71 22.91
CA TRP A 62 18.24 20.52 22.08
C TRP A 62 18.44 20.91 20.62
N VAL A 63 19.38 20.24 19.95
CA VAL A 63 19.70 20.49 18.54
C VAL A 63 18.44 20.38 17.68
N GLY A 64 18.21 21.41 16.87
CA GLY A 64 17.09 21.49 15.95
C GLY A 64 15.70 21.61 16.59
N VAL A 65 15.58 21.71 17.91
CA VAL A 65 14.30 22.04 18.57
C VAL A 65 14.15 23.56 18.62
N ILE A 66 13.01 24.06 18.12
CA ILE A 66 12.64 25.46 18.17
C ILE A 66 11.41 25.59 19.07
N CYS A 67 11.47 26.54 20.00
CA CYS A 67 10.39 26.76 20.96
C CYS A 67 9.78 28.15 20.82
N ASP A 68 8.46 28.22 20.96
CA ASP A 68 7.77 29.47 21.25
C ASP A 68 7.63 29.58 22.77
N LYS A 69 8.38 30.51 23.36
CA LYS A 69 8.62 30.61 24.81
C LYS A 69 9.21 29.30 25.36
N THR A 70 8.37 28.41 25.87
CA THR A 70 8.74 27.12 26.49
C THR A 70 8.10 25.92 25.82
N VAL A 71 7.32 26.14 24.75
CA VAL A 71 6.57 25.07 24.07
C VAL A 71 7.27 24.78 22.74
N VAL A 72 7.49 23.49 22.44
CA VAL A 72 8.10 23.07 21.18
C VAL A 72 7.17 23.44 20.01
N SER A 73 7.64 24.32 19.14
CA SER A 73 6.86 24.87 18.03
C SER A 73 7.37 24.44 16.66
N ALA A 74 8.65 24.08 16.53
CA ALA A 74 9.19 23.49 15.32
C ALA A 74 10.34 22.51 15.57
N LEU A 75 10.48 21.56 14.65
CA LEU A 75 11.68 20.73 14.52
C LEU A 75 12.40 21.08 13.22
N ARG A 76 13.69 21.39 13.29
CA ARG A 76 14.59 21.67 12.17
C ARG A 76 15.78 20.71 12.26
N LEU A 77 15.56 19.49 11.78
CA LEU A 77 16.51 18.39 11.81
C LEU A 77 17.00 18.05 10.39
N GLY A 78 17.37 19.08 9.62
CA GLY A 78 17.87 18.88 8.25
C GLY A 78 19.37 18.68 8.19
N HIS A 79 19.85 17.91 7.20
CA HIS A 79 21.29 17.66 6.95
C HIS A 79 22.02 16.95 8.11
N LEU A 80 21.33 16.04 8.79
CA LEU A 80 21.86 15.36 9.99
C LEU A 80 22.15 13.87 9.75
N GLY A 81 21.95 13.37 8.52
CA GLY A 81 22.13 11.95 8.20
C GLY A 81 21.14 11.02 8.91
N LEU A 82 20.00 11.56 9.35
CA LEU A 82 18.99 10.80 10.08
C LEU A 82 18.34 9.74 9.18
N SER A 83 17.98 8.60 9.74
CA SER A 83 17.32 7.51 9.03
C SER A 83 16.43 6.70 9.97
N GLY A 84 15.65 5.77 9.42
CA GLY A 84 14.69 4.95 10.17
C GLY A 84 13.26 5.43 9.99
N THR A 85 12.40 5.16 10.98
CA THR A 85 10.98 5.52 10.94
C THR A 85 10.72 6.80 11.71
N ILE A 86 9.68 7.54 11.32
CA ILE A 86 9.26 8.75 12.04
C ILE A 86 8.05 8.37 12.88
N ASP A 87 8.21 8.31 14.20
CA ASP A 87 7.10 8.05 15.12
C ASP A 87 6.13 9.26 15.14
N ILE A 88 4.99 9.08 14.47
CA ILE A 88 3.93 10.10 14.38
C ILE A 88 3.21 10.28 15.71
N ASP A 89 3.07 9.24 16.54
CA ASP A 89 2.41 9.38 17.84
C ASP A 89 3.26 10.24 18.78
N ALA A 90 4.59 10.08 18.73
CA ALA A 90 5.53 10.96 19.41
C ALA A 90 5.36 12.42 18.94
N LEU A 91 5.36 12.67 17.63
CA LEU A 91 5.16 14.02 17.10
C LEU A 91 3.78 14.61 17.40
N ALA A 92 2.72 13.81 17.37
CA ALA A 92 1.36 14.24 17.63
C ALA A 92 1.13 14.63 19.10
N SER A 93 1.94 14.11 20.02
CA SER A 93 1.90 14.50 21.43
C SER A 93 2.44 15.92 21.68
N LEU A 94 3.21 16.48 20.73
CA LEU A 94 3.72 17.86 20.78
C LEU A 94 2.63 18.85 20.33
N SER A 95 1.71 19.18 21.24
CA SER A 95 0.54 20.04 20.96
C SER A 95 0.88 21.42 20.36
N GLY A 96 2.05 21.96 20.67
CA GLY A 96 2.55 23.23 20.15
C GLY A 96 3.18 23.16 18.76
N LEU A 97 3.45 21.96 18.23
CA LEU A 97 4.22 21.78 17.01
C LEU A 97 3.46 22.34 15.79
N ARG A 98 4.11 23.20 15.02
CA ARG A 98 3.57 23.84 13.82
C ARG A 98 4.43 23.60 12.57
N SER A 99 5.70 23.27 12.73
CA SER A 99 6.61 23.10 11.60
C SER A 99 7.52 21.88 11.80
N ILE A 100 7.58 21.03 10.77
CA ILE A 100 8.48 19.87 10.73
C ILE A 100 9.41 20.05 9.55
N GLY A 101 10.71 20.04 9.80
CA GLY A 101 11.74 20.12 8.78
C GLY A 101 12.78 19.02 8.94
N PHE A 102 12.67 17.98 8.12
CA PHE A 102 13.55 16.82 8.06
C PHE A 102 14.30 16.72 6.72
N MET A 103 14.48 17.85 6.05
CA MET A 103 15.08 17.92 4.72
C MET A 103 16.52 17.39 4.67
N SER A 104 16.94 16.81 3.55
CA SER A 104 18.32 16.33 3.34
C SER A 104 18.77 15.31 4.38
N ASN A 105 18.02 14.22 4.51
CA ASN A 105 18.34 13.07 5.37
C ASN A 105 18.19 11.77 4.56
N ALA A 106 18.20 10.63 5.25
CA ALA A 106 18.04 9.30 4.66
C ALA A 106 16.75 8.61 5.16
N PHE A 107 15.68 9.38 5.41
CA PHE A 107 14.37 8.79 5.69
C PHE A 107 13.79 8.15 4.43
N SER A 108 13.12 7.01 4.59
CA SER A 108 12.58 6.20 3.49
C SER A 108 11.18 5.67 3.79
N GLY A 109 10.55 5.05 2.79
CA GLY A 109 9.20 4.49 2.93
C GLY A 109 8.10 5.49 2.53
N PRO A 110 6.82 5.18 2.76
CA PRO A 110 5.71 6.07 2.45
C PRO A 110 5.76 7.35 3.26
N ILE A 111 5.03 8.37 2.81
CA ILE A 111 4.84 9.57 3.61
C ILE A 111 4.19 9.19 4.97
N PRO A 112 4.81 9.54 6.11
CA PRO A 112 4.23 9.26 7.44
C PRO A 112 2.85 9.89 7.62
N GLU A 113 2.09 9.52 8.64
CA GLU A 113 0.73 10.02 8.88
C GLU A 113 0.62 11.47 9.43
N PHE A 114 1.38 12.42 8.88
CA PHE A 114 1.31 13.83 9.30
C PHE A 114 -0.09 14.44 9.17
N HIS A 115 -0.97 13.86 8.34
CA HIS A 115 -2.38 14.24 8.24
C HIS A 115 -3.16 14.19 9.57
N ARG A 116 -2.64 13.48 10.58
CA ARG A 116 -3.19 13.45 11.95
C ARG A 116 -2.89 14.74 12.73
N MET A 117 -1.99 15.59 12.25
CA MET A 117 -1.49 16.78 12.93
C MET A 117 -2.06 18.06 12.31
N GLY A 118 -3.37 18.29 12.49
CA GLY A 118 -4.12 19.39 11.83
C GLY A 118 -3.61 20.82 12.12
N ALA A 119 -2.79 21.00 13.16
CA ALA A 119 -2.20 22.29 13.51
C ALA A 119 -0.96 22.66 12.67
N LEU A 120 -0.41 21.72 11.89
CA LEU A 120 0.79 21.96 11.07
C LEU A 120 0.59 23.11 10.08
N LYS A 121 1.65 23.91 9.94
CA LYS A 121 1.76 25.07 9.06
C LYS A 121 2.85 24.89 8.01
N ALA A 122 3.88 24.09 8.29
CA ALA A 122 4.96 23.81 7.35
C ALA A 122 5.46 22.37 7.46
N LEU A 123 5.66 21.74 6.31
CA LEU A 123 6.18 20.39 6.18
C LEU A 123 7.31 20.39 5.14
N PHE A 124 8.55 20.17 5.59
CA PHE A 124 9.73 20.15 4.75
C PHE A 124 10.40 18.78 4.82
N LEU A 125 10.21 17.97 3.78
CA LEU A 125 10.71 16.59 3.67
C LEU A 125 11.62 16.40 2.45
N SER A 126 11.97 17.49 1.74
CA SER A 126 12.77 17.43 0.53
C SER A 126 14.12 16.71 0.73
N LYS A 127 14.63 16.11 -0.34
CA LYS A 127 15.93 15.41 -0.38
C LYS A 127 16.00 14.29 0.65
N ASN A 128 15.05 13.36 0.56
CA ASN A 128 15.03 12.12 1.30
C ASN A 128 14.82 10.96 0.31
N GLN A 129 14.48 9.78 0.83
CA GLN A 129 14.21 8.58 0.05
C GLN A 129 12.75 8.13 0.24
N PHE A 130 11.84 9.04 0.58
CA PHE A 130 10.42 8.72 0.68
C PHE A 130 9.88 8.27 -0.67
N SER A 131 8.95 7.32 -0.68
CA SER A 131 8.50 6.63 -1.89
C SER A 131 7.04 6.23 -1.84
N GLY A 132 6.48 5.86 -2.99
CA GLY A 132 5.10 5.40 -3.10
C GLY A 132 4.11 6.54 -3.31
N GLU A 133 2.83 6.18 -3.38
CA GLU A 133 1.75 7.13 -3.62
C GLU A 133 1.35 7.88 -2.35
N ILE A 134 1.05 9.17 -2.50
CA ILE A 134 0.41 9.96 -1.45
C ILE A 134 -1.10 9.89 -1.69
N PRO A 135 -1.90 9.39 -0.71
CA PRO A 135 -3.35 9.28 -0.88
C PRO A 135 -3.99 10.61 -1.27
N SER A 136 -4.99 10.56 -2.17
CA SER A 136 -5.62 11.76 -2.71
C SER A 136 -6.22 12.70 -1.65
N ASP A 137 -6.66 12.16 -0.52
CA ASP A 137 -7.28 12.85 0.61
C ASP A 137 -6.31 13.19 1.76
N TYR A 138 -5.03 12.85 1.62
CA TYR A 138 -4.00 12.98 2.67
C TYR A 138 -3.96 14.37 3.32
N PHE A 139 -4.14 15.45 2.55
CA PHE A 139 -4.05 16.82 3.06
C PHE A 139 -5.37 17.38 3.62
N THR A 140 -6.46 16.60 3.64
CA THR A 140 -7.81 17.09 3.99
C THR A 140 -7.92 17.69 5.39
N LYS A 141 -7.15 17.17 6.36
CA LYS A 141 -7.15 17.65 7.76
C LYS A 141 -6.08 18.73 8.03
N LEU A 142 -5.26 19.05 7.03
CA LEU A 142 -4.11 19.95 7.17
C LEU A 142 -4.41 21.36 6.64
N LEU A 143 -5.62 21.85 6.88
CA LEU A 143 -6.13 23.12 6.34
C LEU A 143 -5.29 24.36 6.71
N GLY A 144 -4.47 24.24 7.77
CA GLY A 144 -3.55 25.27 8.21
C GLY A 144 -2.23 25.35 7.44
N LEU A 145 -1.91 24.38 6.58
CA LEU A 145 -0.62 24.31 5.89
C LEU A 145 -0.41 25.51 4.97
N LYS A 146 0.81 26.06 5.03
CA LYS A 146 1.30 27.17 4.21
C LYS A 146 2.44 26.75 3.31
N LYS A 147 3.25 25.76 3.72
CA LYS A 147 4.44 25.34 2.99
C LYS A 147 4.55 23.82 2.96
N VAL A 148 4.68 23.26 1.76
CA VAL A 148 4.85 21.82 1.53
C VAL A 148 6.01 21.63 0.57
N TRP A 149 7.13 21.12 1.07
CA TRP A 149 8.31 20.82 0.25
C TRP A 149 8.61 19.32 0.33
N LEU A 150 8.40 18.64 -0.79
CA LEU A 150 8.60 17.20 -0.97
C LEU A 150 9.64 16.89 -2.06
N ALA A 151 10.29 17.92 -2.59
CA ALA A 151 11.23 17.84 -3.70
C ALA A 151 12.37 16.83 -3.51
N GLY A 152 12.84 16.18 -4.57
CA GLY A 152 13.98 15.26 -4.51
C GLY A 152 13.69 14.03 -3.63
N ASN A 153 12.55 13.39 -3.86
CA ASN A 153 12.17 12.12 -3.24
C ASN A 153 11.83 11.11 -4.36
N ARG A 154 11.17 10.00 -4.03
CA ARG A 154 10.73 8.97 -4.97
C ARG A 154 9.21 8.79 -4.90
N PHE A 155 8.46 9.86 -4.59
CA PHE A 155 7.00 9.80 -4.57
C PHE A 155 6.47 9.55 -5.98
N SER A 156 5.45 8.71 -6.08
CA SER A 156 4.88 8.25 -7.34
C SER A 156 3.36 8.46 -7.37
N GLY A 157 2.73 8.24 -8.52
CA GLY A 157 1.28 8.37 -8.66
C GLY A 157 0.82 9.84 -8.76
N PRO A 158 -0.50 10.10 -8.69
CA PRO A 158 -1.04 11.44 -8.88
C PRO A 158 -0.67 12.41 -7.76
N ILE A 159 -0.57 13.70 -8.10
CA ILE A 159 -0.53 14.77 -7.11
C ILE A 159 -1.87 14.76 -6.35
N PRO A 160 -1.88 14.68 -5.00
CA PRO A 160 -3.12 14.60 -4.23
C PRO A 160 -4.06 15.78 -4.47
N SER A 161 -5.30 15.50 -4.85
CA SER A 161 -6.31 16.54 -5.12
C SER A 161 -6.66 17.36 -3.87
N SER A 162 -6.48 16.80 -2.67
CA SER A 162 -6.62 17.52 -1.40
C SER A 162 -5.67 18.71 -1.25
N LEU A 163 -4.53 18.74 -1.95
CA LEU A 163 -3.68 19.94 -2.01
C LEU A 163 -4.46 21.14 -2.54
N GLY A 164 -5.36 20.93 -3.51
CA GLY A 164 -6.28 21.93 -4.09
C GLY A 164 -7.22 22.60 -3.08
N LYS A 165 -7.42 21.99 -1.89
CA LYS A 165 -8.30 22.50 -0.83
C LYS A 165 -7.59 23.37 0.21
N LEU A 166 -6.26 23.42 0.19
CA LEU A 166 -5.46 24.17 1.16
C LEU A 166 -5.43 25.67 0.85
N SER A 167 -6.48 26.40 1.24
CA SER A 167 -6.66 27.84 0.92
C SER A 167 -5.52 28.77 1.38
N HIS A 168 -4.71 28.34 2.35
CA HIS A 168 -3.58 29.10 2.88
C HIS A 168 -2.21 28.66 2.35
N LEU A 169 -2.16 27.72 1.39
CA LEU A 169 -0.92 27.20 0.83
C LEU A 169 -0.20 28.29 0.01
N MET A 170 1.02 28.61 0.40
CA MET A 170 1.86 29.64 -0.21
C MET A 170 3.00 29.05 -1.05
N GLU A 171 3.55 27.91 -0.63
CA GLU A 171 4.70 27.28 -1.28
C GLU A 171 4.44 25.79 -1.46
N LEU A 172 4.57 25.31 -2.70
CA LEU A 172 4.45 23.91 -3.06
C LEU A 172 5.62 23.49 -3.96
N HIS A 173 6.49 22.63 -3.44
CA HIS A 173 7.70 22.16 -4.11
C HIS A 173 7.66 20.63 -4.21
N LEU A 174 7.39 20.11 -5.41
CA LEU A 174 7.24 18.69 -5.72
C LEU A 174 8.25 18.22 -6.76
N GLU A 175 9.20 19.07 -7.15
CA GLU A 175 10.19 18.81 -8.19
C GLU A 175 11.07 17.59 -7.89
N ASP A 176 11.64 16.98 -8.93
CA ASP A 176 12.51 15.81 -8.81
C ASP A 176 11.85 14.65 -8.04
N ASN A 177 10.67 14.21 -8.52
CA ASN A 177 9.93 13.05 -8.05
C ASN A 177 9.44 12.21 -9.24
N GLN A 178 8.52 11.27 -9.01
CA GLN A 178 7.92 10.40 -10.03
C GLN A 178 6.39 10.61 -10.08
N PHE A 179 5.89 11.80 -9.73
CA PHE A 179 4.47 12.11 -9.78
C PHE A 179 3.97 12.03 -11.23
N SER A 180 2.78 11.45 -11.44
CA SER A 180 2.21 11.17 -12.75
C SER A 180 0.77 11.68 -12.89
N GLY A 181 0.22 11.61 -14.10
CA GLY A 181 -1.15 12.05 -14.36
C GLY A 181 -1.32 13.58 -14.38
N PRO A 182 -2.56 14.08 -14.39
CA PRO A 182 -2.83 15.50 -14.55
C PRO A 182 -2.47 16.30 -13.31
N ILE A 183 -2.07 17.56 -13.53
CA ILE A 183 -1.95 18.52 -12.43
C ILE A 183 -3.37 18.82 -11.91
N PRO A 184 -3.69 18.55 -10.64
CA PRO A 184 -5.00 18.87 -10.09
C PRO A 184 -5.22 20.38 -10.10
N SER A 185 -6.48 20.79 -9.97
CA SER A 185 -6.83 22.21 -9.91
C SER A 185 -6.30 22.83 -8.61
N LEU A 186 -5.11 23.44 -8.66
CA LEU A 186 -4.50 24.20 -7.56
C LEU A 186 -4.83 25.69 -7.73
N VAL A 187 -6.11 26.05 -7.51
CA VAL A 187 -6.64 27.41 -7.75
C VAL A 187 -6.39 28.36 -6.57
N GLN A 188 -5.40 28.08 -5.73
CA GLN A 188 -5.14 28.93 -4.56
C GLN A 188 -4.53 30.25 -4.99
N GLN A 189 -5.26 31.33 -4.70
CA GLN A 189 -4.77 32.70 -4.89
C GLN A 189 -3.53 32.97 -4.03
N SER A 190 -3.43 32.31 -2.86
CA SER A 190 -2.32 32.43 -1.91
C SER A 190 -1.02 31.78 -2.36
N LEU A 191 -1.04 30.89 -3.37
CA LEU A 191 0.15 30.19 -3.84
C LEU A 191 1.06 31.16 -4.61
N ILE A 192 2.26 31.39 -4.08
CA ILE A 192 3.26 32.33 -4.61
C ILE A 192 4.52 31.65 -5.12
N SER A 193 4.80 30.43 -4.65
CA SER A 193 5.92 29.60 -5.12
C SER A 193 5.42 28.22 -5.48
N LEU A 194 5.73 27.77 -6.68
CA LEU A 194 5.38 26.46 -7.21
C LEU A 194 6.55 25.94 -8.03
N ASP A 195 6.94 24.69 -7.76
CA ASP A 195 7.80 23.92 -8.65
C ASP A 195 7.31 22.47 -8.73
N LEU A 196 6.96 22.05 -9.94
CA LEU A 196 6.49 20.71 -10.31
C LEU A 196 7.43 20.07 -11.34
N SER A 197 8.61 20.64 -11.56
CA SER A 197 9.52 20.22 -12.62
C SER A 197 10.08 18.82 -12.38
N ASN A 198 10.59 18.18 -13.44
CA ASN A 198 11.25 16.88 -13.37
C ASN A 198 10.40 15.80 -12.68
N ASN A 199 9.22 15.55 -13.25
CA ASN A 199 8.28 14.51 -12.85
C ASN A 199 7.72 13.81 -14.10
N ASN A 200 6.72 12.96 -13.94
CA ASN A 200 6.02 12.24 -15.00
C ASN A 200 4.61 12.82 -15.25
N LEU A 201 4.39 14.11 -15.00
CA LEU A 201 3.07 14.74 -15.11
C LEU A 201 2.61 14.83 -16.57
N GLU A 202 1.29 14.77 -16.76
CA GLU A 202 0.65 14.62 -18.06
C GLU A 202 -0.52 15.60 -18.26
N GLY A 203 -0.89 15.83 -19.51
CA GLY A 203 -2.06 16.63 -19.86
C GLY A 203 -1.82 18.14 -19.85
N GLN A 204 -2.92 18.89 -19.94
CA GLN A 204 -2.87 20.34 -20.06
C GLN A 204 -2.57 20.99 -18.71
N ILE A 205 -1.61 21.93 -18.69
CA ILE A 205 -1.36 22.79 -17.53
C ILE A 205 -2.62 23.64 -17.27
N PRO A 206 -3.23 23.57 -16.06
CA PRO A 206 -4.43 24.33 -15.74
C PRO A 206 -4.20 25.84 -15.89
N SER A 207 -5.18 26.55 -16.45
CA SER A 207 -5.07 27.99 -16.74
C SER A 207 -4.78 28.84 -15.50
N GLY A 208 -5.26 28.43 -14.32
CA GLY A 208 -4.95 29.08 -13.03
C GLY A 208 -3.46 29.07 -12.64
N MET A 209 -2.64 28.28 -13.35
CA MET A 209 -1.19 28.18 -13.13
C MET A 209 -0.35 29.01 -14.10
N ALA A 210 -0.99 29.76 -15.01
CA ALA A 210 -0.29 30.61 -15.97
C ALA A 210 0.56 31.72 -15.33
N LYS A 211 0.31 32.06 -14.05
CA LYS A 211 1.12 33.01 -13.28
C LYS A 211 2.52 32.47 -12.92
N PHE A 212 2.73 31.16 -12.96
CA PHE A 212 4.01 30.55 -12.61
C PHE A 212 4.92 30.46 -13.84
N PRO A 213 6.24 30.63 -13.66
CA PRO A 213 7.19 30.58 -14.76
C PRO A 213 7.27 29.17 -15.37
N SER A 214 7.62 29.10 -16.67
CA SER A 214 7.63 27.84 -17.42
C SER A 214 8.58 26.77 -16.86
N ASN A 215 9.66 27.19 -16.18
CA ASN A 215 10.61 26.29 -15.51
C ASN A 215 9.95 25.43 -14.43
N ALA A 216 8.91 25.92 -13.75
CA ALA A 216 8.16 25.17 -12.75
C ALA A 216 7.47 23.92 -13.31
N PHE A 217 7.39 23.77 -14.63
CA PHE A 217 6.73 22.64 -15.30
C PHE A 217 7.67 21.83 -16.20
N LYS A 218 8.92 22.29 -16.40
CA LYS A 218 9.90 21.62 -17.28
C LYS A 218 10.25 20.22 -16.78
N GLY A 219 10.77 19.36 -17.66
CA GLY A 219 11.13 17.99 -17.29
C GLY A 219 9.94 17.04 -17.11
N ASN A 220 8.72 17.49 -17.42
CA ASN A 220 7.53 16.64 -17.52
C ASN A 220 7.17 16.39 -18.99
N PRO A 221 7.48 15.22 -19.57
CA PRO A 221 7.30 14.97 -20.99
C PRO A 221 5.83 14.93 -21.42
N GLY A 222 4.91 14.57 -20.53
CA GLY A 222 3.48 14.47 -20.81
C GLY A 222 2.72 15.80 -20.73
N LEU A 223 3.29 16.84 -20.12
CA LEU A 223 2.62 18.14 -20.00
C LEU A 223 2.56 18.88 -21.33
N CYS A 224 1.51 19.67 -21.49
CA CYS A 224 1.29 20.57 -22.62
C CYS A 224 0.56 21.85 -22.16
N GLY A 225 0.51 22.86 -23.01
CA GLY A 225 -0.18 24.12 -22.75
C GLY A 225 0.69 25.35 -22.98
N GLY A 226 0.05 26.53 -22.93
CA GLY A 226 0.69 27.82 -23.23
C GLY A 226 1.92 28.12 -22.37
N SER A 227 1.92 27.73 -21.09
CA SER A 227 3.06 27.93 -20.18
C SER A 227 4.34 27.22 -20.62
N LEU A 228 4.24 26.17 -21.43
CA LEU A 228 5.39 25.45 -22.00
C LEU A 228 5.64 25.78 -23.48
N GLY A 229 4.77 26.57 -24.11
CA GLY A 229 4.79 26.76 -25.57
C GLY A 229 4.56 25.47 -26.36
N LYS A 230 4.03 24.43 -25.71
CA LYS A 230 3.79 23.10 -26.30
C LYS A 230 2.30 22.92 -26.58
N PRO A 231 1.87 22.68 -27.82
CA PRO A 231 0.45 22.47 -28.10
C PRO A 231 -0.04 21.20 -27.39
N CYS A 232 -1.23 21.28 -26.81
CA CYS A 232 -1.94 20.09 -26.36
C CYS A 232 -2.58 19.44 -27.58
N ASN A 233 -2.15 18.22 -27.93
CA ASN A 233 -2.88 17.42 -28.91
C ASN A 233 -4.22 17.03 -28.29
N THR A 234 -5.25 17.82 -28.55
CA THR A 234 -6.66 17.45 -28.29
C THR A 234 -7.15 16.35 -29.24
N SER A 235 -6.30 15.89 -30.16
CA SER A 235 -6.58 14.88 -31.19
C SER A 235 -6.02 13.48 -30.86
N ALA A 236 -5.98 13.09 -29.58
CA ALA A 236 -5.80 11.69 -29.17
C ALA A 236 -7.03 11.12 -28.43
N GLN A 237 -8.21 11.75 -28.57
CA GLN A 237 -9.51 11.21 -28.16
C GLN A 237 -10.59 11.32 -29.24
N SER A 238 -10.19 11.20 -30.51
CA SER A 238 -11.04 10.60 -31.53
C SER A 238 -10.18 9.62 -32.31
N LEU A 239 -9.94 8.44 -31.72
CA LEU A 239 -9.63 7.26 -32.52
C LEU A 239 -10.85 6.99 -33.39
N SER A 240 -10.83 7.64 -34.55
CA SER A 240 -11.11 7.04 -35.84
C SER A 240 -11.69 5.64 -35.73
N ILE A 241 -12.99 5.54 -36.00
CA ILE A 241 -13.56 4.42 -36.74
C ILE A 241 -12.90 4.44 -38.12
N THR A 242 -11.64 4.05 -38.17
CA THR A 242 -11.03 3.45 -39.35
C THR A 242 -10.90 2.00 -38.95
N ALA A 243 -11.67 1.16 -39.64
CA ALA A 243 -11.67 -0.28 -39.45
C ALA A 243 -10.24 -0.81 -39.34
N GLU A 244 -9.78 -1.05 -38.11
CA GLU A 244 -8.62 -1.90 -37.88
C GLU A 244 -9.06 -3.33 -38.18
N THR A 245 -8.56 -3.82 -39.30
CA THR A 245 -8.59 -5.23 -39.69
C THR A 245 -8.17 -6.09 -38.50
N ASN A 246 -9.08 -6.99 -38.11
CA ASN A 246 -8.93 -7.97 -37.04
C ASN A 246 -7.52 -8.58 -37.00
N GLY A 247 -6.80 -8.35 -35.90
CA GLY A 247 -5.51 -8.98 -35.64
C GLY A 247 -5.58 -10.52 -35.55
N PRO A 248 -4.42 -11.21 -35.62
CA PRO A 248 -4.29 -12.66 -35.82
C PRO A 248 -4.92 -13.53 -34.72
N ARG A 249 -5.29 -12.94 -33.57
CA ARG A 249 -5.94 -13.67 -32.47
C ARG A 249 -7.36 -14.13 -32.82
N ARG A 250 -8.16 -13.33 -33.54
CA ARG A 250 -9.54 -13.71 -33.93
C ARG A 250 -9.56 -14.81 -34.98
N THR A 251 -8.66 -14.78 -35.95
CA THR A 251 -8.50 -15.87 -36.94
C THR A 251 -8.07 -17.16 -36.25
N ILE A 252 -7.11 -17.12 -35.32
CA ILE A 252 -6.71 -18.31 -34.55
C ILE A 252 -7.90 -18.89 -33.79
N PHE A 253 -8.70 -18.07 -33.10
CA PHE A 253 -9.89 -18.55 -32.38
C PHE A 253 -10.93 -19.22 -33.31
N ILE A 254 -11.18 -18.64 -34.49
CA ILE A 254 -12.09 -19.24 -35.47
C ILE A 254 -11.55 -20.59 -35.97
N TRP A 255 -10.27 -20.67 -36.32
CA TRP A 255 -9.66 -21.92 -36.77
C TRP A 255 -9.62 -23.00 -35.68
N VAL A 256 -9.43 -22.62 -34.41
CA VAL A 256 -9.53 -23.55 -33.27
C VAL A 256 -10.94 -24.10 -33.10
N LEU A 257 -11.97 -23.24 -33.22
CA LEU A 257 -13.36 -23.67 -33.15
C LEU A 257 -13.72 -24.61 -34.31
N VAL A 258 -13.30 -24.29 -35.54
CA VAL A 258 -13.52 -25.14 -36.72
C VAL A 258 -12.82 -26.49 -36.55
N ALA A 259 -11.56 -26.51 -36.11
CA ALA A 259 -10.84 -27.76 -35.86
C ALA A 259 -11.54 -28.63 -34.80
N SER A 260 -12.03 -28.02 -33.72
CA SER A 260 -12.76 -28.75 -32.67
C SER A 260 -14.07 -29.37 -33.17
N ALA A 261 -14.81 -28.67 -34.04
CA ALA A 261 -16.04 -29.18 -34.64
C ALA A 261 -15.75 -30.36 -35.60
N VAL A 262 -14.66 -30.30 -36.37
CA VAL A 262 -14.25 -31.40 -37.25
C VAL A 262 -13.88 -32.65 -36.45
N VAL A 263 -13.10 -32.50 -35.37
CA VAL A 263 -12.75 -33.63 -34.50
C VAL A 263 -14.01 -34.25 -33.88
N PHE A 264 -14.97 -33.42 -33.45
CA PHE A 264 -16.23 -33.90 -32.90
C PHE A 264 -17.04 -34.70 -33.94
N LEU A 265 -17.12 -34.23 -35.19
CA LEU A 265 -17.80 -34.94 -36.27
C LEU A 265 -17.12 -36.27 -36.63
N LEU A 266 -15.79 -36.32 -36.62
CA LEU A 266 -15.05 -37.55 -36.86
C LEU A 266 -15.25 -38.56 -35.72
N MET A 267 -15.32 -38.10 -34.47
CA MET A 267 -15.61 -38.94 -33.31
C MET A 267 -17.03 -39.52 -33.38
N THR A 268 -18.04 -38.70 -33.70
CA THR A 268 -19.43 -39.19 -33.81
C THR A 268 -19.62 -40.14 -34.99
N ALA A 269 -18.99 -39.87 -36.14
CA ALA A 269 -18.97 -40.78 -37.28
C ALA A 269 -18.24 -42.09 -36.94
N GLY A 270 -17.12 -42.03 -36.22
CA GLY A 270 -16.40 -43.20 -35.73
C GLY A 270 -17.26 -44.08 -34.82
N ILE A 271 -17.94 -43.47 -33.84
CA ILE A 271 -18.88 -44.17 -32.96
C ILE A 271 -20.02 -44.79 -33.76
N PHE A 272 -20.57 -44.08 -34.75
CA PHE A 272 -21.64 -44.60 -35.61
C PHE A 272 -21.18 -45.83 -36.41
N VAL A 273 -19.96 -45.79 -36.98
CA VAL A 273 -19.37 -46.92 -37.70
C VAL A 273 -19.10 -48.11 -36.76
N LEU A 274 -18.60 -47.84 -35.55
CA LEU A 274 -18.39 -48.90 -34.54
C LEU A 274 -19.71 -49.52 -34.10
N LYS A 275 -20.77 -48.71 -33.93
CA LYS A 275 -22.11 -49.19 -33.64
C LYS A 275 -22.69 -50.02 -34.80
N GLN A 276 -22.53 -49.56 -36.05
CA GLN A 276 -22.91 -50.36 -37.23
C GLN A 276 -22.17 -51.70 -37.30
N ARG A 277 -20.90 -51.73 -36.91
CA ARG A 277 -20.12 -52.99 -36.86
C ARG A 277 -20.60 -53.91 -35.74
N GLN A 278 -20.98 -53.36 -34.58
CA GLN A 278 -21.54 -54.10 -33.46
C GLN A 278 -22.91 -54.69 -33.83
N ASP A 279 -23.80 -53.89 -34.42
CA ASP A 279 -25.11 -54.35 -34.91
C ASP A 279 -24.96 -55.45 -36.00
N ARG A 280 -23.93 -55.34 -36.87
CA ARG A 280 -23.58 -56.39 -37.85
C ARG A 280 -22.99 -57.65 -37.22
N PHE A 281 -22.36 -57.56 -36.06
CA PHE A 281 -21.82 -58.70 -35.33
C PHE A 281 -22.92 -59.41 -34.54
N ASP A 282 -23.86 -58.66 -33.95
CA ASP A 282 -25.00 -59.20 -33.22
C ASP A 282 -25.93 -60.02 -34.15
N LEU A 283 -26.07 -59.62 -35.43
CA LEU A 283 -26.78 -60.39 -36.45
C LEU A 283 -26.08 -61.72 -36.86
N VAL A 284 -24.80 -61.89 -36.54
CA VAL A 284 -24.04 -63.13 -36.84
C VAL A 284 -24.15 -64.13 -35.67
N ILE A 285 -24.42 -63.66 -34.45
CA ILE A 285 -24.49 -64.51 -33.25
C ILE A 285 -25.87 -65.18 -33.11
N GLU A 286 -26.93 -64.61 -33.69
CA GLU A 286 -28.29 -65.19 -33.60
C GLU A 286 -28.47 -66.48 -34.45
N ASP A 287 -27.55 -66.77 -35.37
CA ASP A 287 -27.68 -67.89 -36.32
C ASP A 287 -26.95 -69.19 -35.90
N SER A 288 -26.58 -69.33 -34.62
CA SER A 288 -26.00 -70.58 -34.09
C SER A 288 -26.98 -71.36 -33.20
N PRO A 289 -27.31 -72.63 -33.53
CA PRO A 289 -28.31 -73.40 -32.80
C PRO A 289 -27.83 -73.90 -31.43
N SER A 290 -28.79 -73.92 -30.49
CA SER A 290 -28.69 -74.25 -29.07
C SER A 290 -28.14 -75.64 -28.73
N ILE A 291 -27.27 -75.73 -27.72
CA ILE A 291 -27.10 -76.95 -26.89
C ILE A 291 -27.10 -76.59 -25.39
N HIS A 292 -27.91 -77.34 -24.66
CA HIS A 292 -28.12 -77.43 -23.22
C HIS A 292 -26.91 -77.18 -22.30
N ALA A 293 -27.15 -76.47 -21.18
CA ALA A 293 -26.99 -77.04 -19.84
C ALA A 293 -27.66 -76.17 -18.77
N SER A 294 -28.40 -76.85 -17.88
CA SER A 294 -29.27 -76.33 -16.83
C SER A 294 -28.53 -75.99 -15.52
N SER A 295 -28.84 -74.81 -14.98
CA SER A 295 -29.17 -74.50 -13.57
C SER A 295 -28.68 -75.46 -12.46
N ILE A 296 -27.76 -74.96 -11.62
CA ILE A 296 -27.72 -75.28 -10.19
C ILE A 296 -28.10 -74.02 -9.39
N ARG A 297 -29.08 -74.19 -8.50
CA ARG A 297 -29.68 -73.21 -7.59
C ARG A 297 -29.15 -73.45 -6.17
N LYS A 298 -29.31 -72.45 -5.29
CA LYS A 298 -29.18 -72.39 -3.81
C LYS A 298 -27.81 -71.89 -3.31
N LYS A 299 -27.69 -71.03 -2.29
CA LYS A 299 -28.61 -70.29 -1.39
C LYS A 299 -27.71 -69.50 -0.40
N ASP A 300 -28.36 -68.65 0.41
CA ASP A 300 -27.94 -68.17 1.73
C ASP A 300 -26.92 -67.03 1.79
N PHE A 301 -26.84 -66.19 2.83
CA PHE A 301 -27.75 -65.64 3.84
C PHE A 301 -26.82 -64.80 4.74
N ASP A 302 -27.27 -63.58 5.08
CA ASP A 302 -26.99 -62.81 6.29
C ASP A 302 -25.67 -62.06 6.59
N THR A 303 -25.94 -60.80 7.01
CA THR A 303 -25.35 -60.01 8.13
C THR A 303 -23.88 -59.60 8.05
N GLY A 304 -23.43 -58.42 8.45
CA GLY A 304 -24.05 -57.33 9.21
C GLY A 304 -22.99 -56.68 10.12
N ARG A 305 -23.14 -55.37 10.33
CA ARG A 305 -22.77 -54.60 11.53
C ARG A 305 -21.34 -54.04 11.69
N ASP A 306 -21.30 -52.71 11.58
CA ASP A 306 -20.77 -51.67 12.48
C ASP A 306 -19.46 -51.90 13.27
N GLY A 307 -18.54 -50.95 13.10
CA GLY A 307 -18.35 -49.91 14.11
C GLY A 307 -17.16 -50.01 15.09
N LEU A 308 -16.45 -48.88 15.20
CA LEU A 308 -15.64 -48.37 16.33
C LEU A 308 -14.15 -48.76 16.47
N SER A 309 -13.31 -47.79 16.06
CA SER A 309 -12.36 -47.03 16.90
C SER A 309 -11.50 -47.78 17.94
N SER A 310 -10.18 -47.77 17.77
CA SER A 310 -9.27 -46.85 18.49
C SER A 310 -7.81 -47.34 18.52
N SER A 311 -6.92 -46.38 18.24
CA SER A 311 -5.59 -46.10 18.80
C SER A 311 -4.47 -47.17 18.92
N HIS A 312 -3.28 -46.65 18.60
CA HIS A 312 -1.96 -46.90 19.21
C HIS A 312 -1.02 -48.00 18.66
N ARG A 313 0.08 -47.53 18.01
CA ARG A 313 1.44 -47.42 18.61
C ARG A 313 2.58 -48.08 17.78
N ILE A 314 3.46 -47.20 17.24
CA ILE A 314 4.95 -47.18 17.21
C ILE A 314 5.70 -48.40 16.61
N GLU A 315 6.59 -48.19 15.62
CA GLU A 315 8.05 -47.98 15.80
C GLU A 315 8.84 -47.99 14.45
N SER A 316 9.89 -47.15 14.40
CA SER A 316 11.22 -47.42 13.81
C SER A 316 11.37 -47.61 12.28
N SER A 317 12.42 -47.20 11.57
CA SER A 317 13.63 -46.35 11.76
C SER A 317 14.45 -46.50 10.45
N ARG A 318 15.52 -45.70 10.32
CA ARG A 318 16.66 -45.74 9.36
C ARG A 318 16.42 -45.13 7.98
N LYS A 319 17.26 -44.24 7.42
CA LYS A 319 18.71 -43.87 7.46
C LYS A 319 19.28 -44.09 6.05
N GLY A 320 20.06 -43.12 5.56
CA GLY A 320 20.97 -43.26 4.41
C GLY A 320 20.78 -42.12 3.41
N SER A 321 21.57 -41.04 3.31
CA SER A 321 23.03 -40.80 3.34
C SER A 321 23.68 -40.71 1.95
N SER A 322 24.57 -39.71 1.84
CA SER A 322 25.62 -39.42 0.84
C SER A 322 25.17 -38.78 -0.48
N ARG A 323 25.60 -37.55 -0.82
CA ARG A 323 26.95 -36.93 -1.00
C ARG A 323 27.64 -37.33 -2.32
N PHE A 324 27.88 -36.34 -3.18
CA PHE A 324 29.06 -36.13 -4.02
C PHE A 324 29.00 -34.63 -4.44
N ALA A 325 29.82 -33.68 -3.96
CA ALA A 325 31.28 -33.48 -3.92
C ALA A 325 31.87 -32.78 -5.16
N ARG A 326 32.43 -31.57 -4.91
CA ARG A 326 33.63 -30.90 -5.49
C ARG A 326 33.58 -30.45 -6.97
N GLY A 327 34.26 -29.37 -7.39
CA GLY A 327 35.27 -28.48 -6.79
C GLY A 327 35.36 -27.15 -7.61
N LEU A 328 35.88 -26.05 -7.03
CA LEU A 328 37.27 -25.50 -7.17
C LEU A 328 37.61 -25.04 -8.59
N GLY A 329 38.26 -23.91 -8.88
CA GLY A 329 38.80 -22.75 -8.14
C GLY A 329 38.70 -21.53 -9.09
N ILE A 330 39.37 -20.39 -8.95
CA ILE A 330 40.51 -19.89 -8.18
C ILE A 330 40.22 -18.41 -7.94
#